data_AF-R4T5L8-F1
#
_entry.id   AF-R4T5L8-F1
#
_cell.length_a   1.000
_cell.length_b   1.000
_cell.length_c   1.000
_cell.angle_alpha   90.00
_cell.angle_beta   90.00
_cell.angle_gamma   90.00
#
_symmetry.space_group_name_H-M   'P 1'
#
loop_
_entity.id
_entity.type
_entity.pdbx_description
1 polymer ?
#
loop_
_entity_poly.entity_id
_entity_poly.type
_entity_poly.pdbx_seq_one_letter_code
_entity_poly.pdbx_strand_id
1 'polypeptide(L)'
;MSELDYTAIAAQLDRFAPVPDSVLKEVVERDGLCFWAFERADLPELTGDDPSDRDLAKRLCAGCPVIDECLELDLRTTGPDALGVWGAMPDTDRRSLHTTWQRRRGGEAR
;
A
#
# COMPACT_ATOMS: atom_id res chain seq x y z
N MET A 1 -15.97 -5.93 -9.20
CA MET A 1 -14.50 -5.93 -9.38
C MET A 1 -14.13 -4.62 -10.03
N SER A 2 -13.73 -3.62 -9.25
CA SER A 2 -13.07 -2.45 -9.83
C SER A 2 -11.76 -2.96 -10.43
N GLU A 3 -11.60 -2.93 -11.75
CA GLU A 3 -10.31 -3.21 -12.39
C GLU A 3 -9.35 -2.10 -11.96
N LEU A 4 -8.68 -2.30 -10.83
CA LEU A 4 -7.54 -1.49 -10.48
C LEU A 4 -6.50 -1.70 -11.57
N ASP A 5 -6.16 -0.63 -12.28
CA ASP A 5 -5.09 -0.67 -13.27
C ASP A 5 -3.75 -0.68 -12.53
N TYR A 6 -3.31 -1.88 -12.13
CA TYR A 6 -2.03 -2.08 -11.46
C TYR A 6 -0.84 -1.60 -12.30
N THR A 7 -0.98 -1.51 -13.63
CA THR A 7 0.07 -0.98 -14.50
C THR A 7 0.20 0.53 -14.32
N ALA A 8 -0.93 1.24 -14.32
CA ALA A 8 -0.95 2.69 -14.06
C ALA A 8 -0.44 3.02 -12.65
N ILE A 9 -0.87 2.25 -11.65
CA ILE A 9 -0.41 2.43 -10.26
C ILE A 9 1.10 2.20 -10.16
N ALA A 10 1.60 1.08 -10.69
CA ALA A 10 3.05 0.83 -10.71
C ALA A 10 3.84 1.94 -11.44
N ALA A 11 3.27 2.51 -12.52
CA ALA A 11 3.88 3.64 -13.22
C ALA A 11 3.92 4.91 -12.38
N GLN A 12 2.88 5.20 -11.59
CA GLN A 12 2.85 6.34 -10.68
C GLN A 12 3.93 6.24 -9.60
N LEU A 13 4.20 5.03 -9.11
CA LEU A 13 5.23 4.78 -8.10
C LEU A 13 6.67 4.94 -8.63
N ASP A 14 6.87 5.02 -9.95
CA ASP A 14 8.20 5.24 -10.52
C ASP A 14 8.87 6.50 -9.98
N ARG A 15 8.09 7.53 -9.62
CA ARG A 15 8.58 8.79 -9.05
C ARG A 15 9.41 8.59 -7.78
N PHE A 16 9.22 7.49 -7.07
CA PHE A 16 9.95 7.18 -5.84
C PHE A 16 11.20 6.35 -6.06
N ALA A 17 11.52 5.89 -7.28
CA ALA A 17 12.74 5.12 -7.56
C ALA A 17 14.02 5.72 -6.92
N PRO A 18 14.24 7.05 -6.97
CA PRO A 18 15.45 7.65 -6.41
C PRO A 18 15.35 7.94 -4.90
N VAL A 19 14.20 7.73 -4.27
CA VAL A 19 13.96 8.05 -2.86
C VAL A 19 14.42 6.87 -1.99
N PRO A 20 15.28 7.09 -0.98
CA PRO A 20 15.69 6.02 -0.06
C PRO A 20 14.53 5.50 0.82
N ASP A 21 14.57 4.21 1.17
CA ASP A 21 13.55 3.57 2.01
C ASP A 21 13.39 4.24 3.38
N SER A 22 14.49 4.75 3.95
CA SER A 22 14.46 5.48 5.22
C SER A 22 13.63 6.77 5.13
N VAL A 23 13.67 7.46 3.98
CA VAL A 23 12.91 8.70 3.76
C VAL A 23 11.43 8.38 3.56
N LEU A 24 11.10 7.35 2.79
CA LEU A 24 9.73 6.87 2.67
C LEU A 24 9.17 6.47 4.03
N LYS A 25 9.93 5.70 4.82
CA LYS A 25 9.56 5.30 6.17
C LYS A 25 9.29 6.50 7.07
N GLU A 26 10.19 7.48 7.10
CA GLU A 26 10.04 8.68 7.92
C GLU A 26 8.77 9.45 7.56
N VAL A 27 8.51 9.67 6.26
CA VAL A 27 7.33 10.39 5.77
C VAL A 27 6.04 9.63 6.12
N VAL A 28 6.03 8.31 5.92
CA VAL A 28 4.86 7.47 6.21
C VAL A 28 4.54 7.42 7.70
N GLU A 29 5.56 7.25 8.57
CA GLU A 29 5.37 7.25 10.02
C GLU A 29 4.94 8.63 10.55
N ARG A 30 5.45 9.72 9.95
CA ARG A 30 5.11 11.09 10.36
C ARG A 30 3.70 11.49 9.92
N ASP A 31 3.38 11.30 8.65
CA ASP A 31 2.19 11.91 8.02
C ASP A 31 1.06 10.90 7.74
N GLY A 32 1.29 9.61 7.99
CA GLY A 32 0.29 8.56 7.79
C GLY A 32 -0.88 8.69 8.76
N LEU A 33 -2.07 9.00 8.24
CA LEU A 33 -3.27 9.17 9.08
C LEU A 33 -3.60 7.92 9.90
N CYS A 34 -3.28 6.73 9.41
CA CYS A 34 -3.50 5.47 10.14
C CYS A 34 -2.73 5.38 11.48
N PHE A 35 -1.67 6.18 11.68
CA PHE A 35 -0.93 6.24 12.94
C PHE A 35 -1.59 7.14 14.00
N TRP A 36 -2.42 8.10 13.58
CA TRP A 36 -2.85 9.20 14.44
C TRP A 36 -4.37 9.41 14.49
N ALA A 37 -5.08 9.12 13.40
CA ALA A 37 -6.50 9.45 13.23
C ALA A 37 -7.45 8.35 13.70
N PHE A 38 -6.93 7.16 14.03
CA PHE A 38 -7.75 6.01 14.42
C PHE A 38 -7.20 5.37 15.69
N GLU A 39 -8.08 5.10 16.64
CA GLU A 39 -7.75 4.19 17.74
C GLU A 39 -7.75 2.76 17.21
N ARG A 40 -6.68 2.01 17.47
CA ARG A 40 -6.57 0.62 17.02
C ARG A 40 -7.73 -0.27 17.48
N ALA A 41 -8.32 0.05 18.64
CA ALA A 41 -9.46 -0.69 19.19
C ALA A 41 -10.75 -0.50 18.37
N ASP A 42 -10.86 0.58 17.60
CA ASP A 42 -12.05 0.91 16.79
C ASP A 42 -11.93 0.45 15.34
N LEU A 43 -10.78 -0.09 14.95
CA LEU A 43 -10.57 -0.60 13.60
C LEU A 43 -11.19 -1.99 13.46
N PRO A 44 -12.07 -2.19 12.45
CA PRO A 44 -12.54 -3.53 12.12
C PRO A 44 -11.36 -4.46 11.87
N GLU A 45 -11.48 -5.70 12.35
CA GLU A 45 -10.50 -6.73 12.00
C GLU A 45 -10.52 -6.97 10.49
N LEU A 46 -9.33 -7.20 9.92
CA LEU A 46 -9.23 -7.71 8.57
C LEU A 46 -9.78 -9.13 8.56
N THR A 47 -10.78 -9.32 7.72
CA THR A 47 -11.59 -10.54 7.69
C THR A 47 -11.05 -11.58 6.72
N GLY A 48 -10.14 -11.18 5.81
CA GLY A 48 -9.69 -11.96 4.67
C GLY A 48 -10.73 -12.03 3.54
N ASP A 49 -11.88 -11.36 3.71
CA ASP A 49 -12.90 -11.20 2.68
C ASP A 49 -12.58 -9.96 1.83
N ASP A 50 -12.26 -10.19 0.55
CA ASP A 50 -11.75 -9.17 -0.37
C ASP A 50 -12.62 -7.90 -0.45
N PRO A 51 -13.95 -7.96 -0.60
CA PRO A 51 -14.76 -6.73 -0.65
C PRO A 51 -14.79 -5.98 0.68
N SER A 52 -14.87 -6.68 1.82
CA SER A 52 -14.85 -6.03 3.15
C SER A 52 -13.52 -5.34 3.43
N ASP A 53 -12.40 -6.03 3.18
CA ASP A 53 -11.06 -5.52 3.48
C ASP A 53 -10.68 -4.38 2.52
N ARG A 54 -11.18 -4.40 1.29
CA ARG A 54 -11.03 -3.30 0.33
C ARG A 54 -11.81 -2.04 0.74
N ASP A 55 -13.02 -2.19 1.28
CA ASP A 55 -13.79 -1.04 1.76
C ASP A 55 -13.20 -0.46 3.06
N LEU A 56 -12.67 -1.33 3.93
CA LEU A 56 -11.86 -0.90 5.08
C LEU A 56 -10.63 -0.10 4.62
N ALA A 57 -9.90 -0.60 3.62
CA ALA A 57 -8.72 0.07 3.08
C ALA A 57 -9.03 1.49 2.55
N LYS A 58 -10.11 1.62 1.77
CA LYS A 58 -10.58 2.93 1.29
C LYS A 58 -10.92 3.87 2.43
N ARG A 59 -11.61 3.37 3.46
CA ARG A 59 -12.02 4.18 4.61
C ARG A 59 -10.82 4.66 5.44
N LEU A 60 -9.86 3.76 5.70
CA LEU A 60 -8.66 4.08 6.48
C LEU A 60 -7.75 5.09 5.78
N CYS A 61 -7.61 4.94 4.46
CA CYS A 61 -6.70 5.78 3.68
C CYS A 61 -7.38 7.02 3.09
N ALA A 62 -8.69 7.21 3.27
CA ALA A 62 -9.42 8.37 2.76
C ALA A 62 -8.79 9.67 3.30
N GLY A 63 -8.28 10.50 2.38
CA GLY A 63 -7.65 11.78 2.72
C GLY A 63 -6.23 11.67 3.29
N CYS A 64 -5.64 10.47 3.35
CA CYS A 64 -4.25 10.31 3.77
C CYS A 64 -3.30 10.98 2.75
N PRO A 65 -2.37 11.83 3.19
CA PRO A 65 -1.50 12.57 2.26
C PRO A 65 -0.38 11.70 1.67
N VAL A 66 -0.13 10.51 2.22
CA VAL A 66 1.05 9.67 1.92
C VAL A 66 0.67 8.29 1.37
N ILE A 67 -0.44 8.20 0.63
CA ILE A 67 -0.95 6.93 0.10
C ILE A 67 0.09 6.23 -0.80
N ASP A 68 0.69 6.97 -1.73
CA ASP A 68 1.60 6.38 -2.71
C ASP A 68 2.97 6.05 -2.07
N GLU A 69 3.45 6.89 -1.14
CA GLU A 69 4.67 6.68 -0.37
C GLU A 69 4.54 5.43 0.51
N CYS A 70 3.38 5.26 1.15
CA CYS A 70 3.04 4.08 1.95
C CYS A 70 3.02 2.81 1.09
N LEU A 71 2.44 2.90 -0.11
CA LEU A 71 2.39 1.78 -1.05
C LEU A 71 3.79 1.39 -1.54
N GLU A 72 4.61 2.35 -1.96
CA GLU A 72 5.98 2.09 -2.40
C GLU A 72 6.82 1.48 -1.27
N LEU A 73 6.69 1.99 -0.04
CA LEU A 73 7.41 1.46 1.11
C LEU A 73 7.06 -0.02 1.34
N ASP A 74 5.78 -0.35 1.36
CA ASP A 74 5.30 -1.74 1.52
C ASP A 74 5.88 -2.67 0.46
N LEU A 75 5.80 -2.28 -0.81
CA LEU A 75 6.28 -3.07 -1.94
C LEU A 75 7.80 -3.32 -1.88
N ARG A 76 8.57 -2.43 -1.25
CA ARG A 76 10.03 -2.61 -1.07
C ARG A 76 10.39 -3.45 0.14
N THR A 77 9.72 -3.25 1.27
CA THR A 77 10.18 -3.78 2.56
C THR A 77 9.53 -5.10 2.94
N THR A 78 8.27 -5.31 2.54
CA THR A 78 7.48 -6.43 3.05
C THR A 78 6.85 -7.23 1.91
N GLY A 79 6.58 -6.59 0.77
CA GLY A 79 6.11 -7.25 -0.43
C GLY A 79 4.81 -8.03 -0.21
N PRO A 80 4.65 -9.22 -0.81
CA PRO A 80 3.38 -9.96 -0.83
C PRO A 80 2.97 -10.53 0.55
N ASP A 81 3.88 -10.53 1.52
CA ASP A 81 3.68 -11.10 2.85
C ASP A 81 3.19 -10.07 3.88
N ALA A 82 3.12 -8.79 3.54
CA ALA A 82 2.63 -7.79 4.49
C ALA A 82 1.11 -7.94 4.69
N LEU A 83 0.75 -8.23 5.94
CA LEU A 83 -0.62 -8.15 6.42
C LEU A 83 -1.01 -6.68 6.57
N GLY A 84 -2.31 -6.39 6.51
CA GLY A 84 -2.81 -5.04 6.75
C GLY A 84 -3.26 -4.28 5.51
N VAL A 85 -3.71 -3.06 5.77
CA VAL A 85 -3.97 -2.04 4.75
C VAL A 85 -2.70 -1.22 4.54
N TRP A 86 -2.27 -1.11 3.29
CA TRP A 86 -1.17 -0.23 2.88
C TRP A 86 -1.56 0.49 1.59
N GLY A 87 -1.33 1.80 1.51
CA GLY A 87 -1.59 2.56 0.29
C GLY A 87 -3.01 2.40 -0.26
N ALA A 88 -4.02 2.40 0.61
CA ALA A 88 -5.42 2.19 0.27
C ALA A 88 -5.75 0.81 -0.35
N MET A 89 -4.93 -0.21 -0.11
CA MET A 89 -5.13 -1.56 -0.63
C MET A 89 -5.07 -2.63 0.47
N PRO A 90 -5.91 -3.68 0.38
CA PRO A 90 -5.72 -4.92 1.14
C PRO A 90 -4.54 -5.73 0.59
N ASP A 91 -4.17 -6.79 1.31
CA ASP A 91 -3.07 -7.69 0.94
C ASP A 91 -3.26 -8.39 -0.42
N THR A 92 -4.49 -8.78 -0.77
CA THR A 92 -4.86 -9.43 -2.04
C THR A 92 -4.54 -8.57 -3.26
N ASP A 93 -4.96 -7.30 -3.25
CA ASP A 93 -4.69 -6.34 -4.32
C ASP A 93 -3.18 -6.02 -4.39
N ARG A 94 -2.52 -5.88 -3.24
CA ARG A 94 -1.08 -5.62 -3.16
C ARG A 94 -0.23 -6.76 -3.71
N ARG A 95 -0.60 -8.02 -3.50
CA ARG A 95 0.07 -9.18 -4.12
C ARG A 95 0.05 -9.10 -5.65
N SER A 96 -1.09 -8.71 -6.20
CA SER A 96 -1.26 -8.54 -7.65
C SER A 96 -0.42 -7.36 -8.18
N LEU A 97 -0.44 -6.23 -7.46
CA LEU A 97 0.37 -5.06 -7.78
C LEU A 97 1.87 -5.34 -7.71
N HIS A 98 2.33 -6.04 -6.67
CA HIS A 98 3.75 -6.32 -6.43
C HIS A 98 4.40 -7.03 -7.62
N THR A 99 3.71 -8.01 -8.22
CA THR A 99 4.19 -8.69 -9.43
C THR A 99 4.40 -7.71 -10.59
N THR A 100 3.46 -6.76 -10.79
CA THR A 100 3.54 -5.75 -11.86
C THR A 100 4.65 -4.74 -11.59
N TRP A 101 4.75 -4.29 -10.34
CA TRP A 101 5.78 -3.35 -9.87
C TRP A 101 7.20 -3.93 -9.99
N GLN A 102 7.43 -5.18 -9.56
CA GLN A 102 8.74 -5.84 -9.67
C GLN A 102 9.23 -5.92 -11.11
N ARG A 103 8.36 -6.37 -12.03
CA ARG A 103 8.65 -6.44 -13.47
C ARG A 103 9.06 -5.07 -14.02
N ARG A 104 8.39 -4.02 -13.58
CA ARG A 104 8.68 -2.64 -14.01
C ARG A 104 10.00 -2.11 -13.44
N ARG A 105 10.35 -2.49 -12.22
CA ARG A 105 11.63 -2.15 -11.56
C ARG A 105 12.82 -2.95 -12.08
N GLY A 106 12.62 -3.88 -13.01
CA GLY A 106 13.66 -4.75 -13.53
C GLY A 106 14.09 -5.84 -12.54
N GLY A 107 13.30 -6.09 -11.50
CA GLY A 107 13.51 -7.21 -10.59
C GLY A 107 12.92 -8.49 -11.18
N GLU A 108 13.63 -9.62 -11.02
CA GLU A 108 13.00 -10.93 -11.20
C GLU A 108 11.93 -11.08 -10.12
N ALA A 109 10.71 -11.46 -10.51
CA ALA A 109 9.64 -11.70 -9.54
C ALA A 109 10.09 -12.82 -8.60
N ARG A 110 10.42 -12.48 -7.36
CA ARG A 110 10.98 -13.41 -6.38
C ARG A 110 9.90 -14.34 -5.83
#